data_AF-W6KTL4-F1
#
_entry.id   AF-W6KTL4-F1
#
_cell.length_a   1.000
_cell.length_b   1.000
_cell.length_c   1.000
_cell.angle_alpha   90.00
_cell.angle_beta   90.00
_cell.angle_gamma   90.00
#
_symmetry.space_group_name_H-M   'P 1'
#
loop_
_entity.id
_entity.type
_entity.pdbx_description
1 polymer ?
#
loop_
_entity_poly.entity_id
_entity_poly.type
_entity_poly.pdbx_seq_one_letter_code
_entity_poly.pdbx_strand_id
1 'polypeptide(L)'
;MQRVQRIALNCLTTAGYSNLRVSRRLFKSDMPYNMDMANTAHGSTHLRDAAIQSAAEEVAAGQYAENKPRAIMFVNKRPVEIIPQEENLLEVLEREGIRVPKFCYHPLLSVAGNCRMCMVQVDGTQNLVVACSTVVLPGMSIITDSRLVRDAREGNVELILINHPNDCPICEQATNCDLQNVTMNYGTSIPRYRDDKKAVEDFYFDPQTRVVLNRCIHCTRCIRFLNEHAQDFNLGQIGRGGLSEISTFLDELEVKTDHNMPVSQLCPVGSLYMGDADENNEIAQELEEA
;
A
#
# COMPACT_ATOMS: atom_id res chain seq x y z
N MET A 1 -2.26 35.28 32.41
CA MET A 1 -1.88 34.94 33.80
C MET A 1 -2.33 33.51 34.06
N GLN A 2 -1.56 32.50 33.64
CA GLN A 2 -0.50 31.79 34.38
C GLN A 2 -0.92 31.14 35.72
N ARG A 3 -0.68 29.81 35.77
CA ARG A 3 -0.32 28.92 36.89
C ARG A 3 -1.40 28.52 37.91
N VAL A 4 -1.63 27.19 38.01
CA VAL A 4 -1.32 26.28 39.15
C VAL A 4 -1.26 24.83 38.60
N GLN A 5 -0.09 24.25 38.24
CA GLN A 5 0.77 23.29 38.99
C GLN A 5 0.06 22.06 39.60
N ARG A 6 0.16 20.86 39.01
CA ARG A 6 1.22 19.81 39.16
C ARG A 6 1.46 19.32 40.60
N ILE A 7 0.90 18.15 40.92
CA ILE A 7 1.18 17.27 42.08
C ILE A 7 1.29 15.85 41.48
N ALA A 8 2.52 15.34 41.32
CA ALA A 8 3.17 14.35 42.18
C ALA A 8 2.76 12.90 41.87
N LEU A 9 3.51 12.25 40.98
CA LEU A 9 3.63 10.80 40.95
C LEU A 9 4.58 10.38 42.08
N ASN A 10 4.11 9.49 42.94
CA ASN A 10 4.90 8.81 43.95
C ASN A 10 4.54 7.31 43.95
N CYS A 11 5.56 6.49 44.23
CA CYS A 11 5.53 5.12 44.77
C CYS A 11 5.13 3.96 43.84
N LEU A 12 6.12 3.11 43.53
CA LEU A 12 6.39 1.79 44.16
C LEU A 12 7.56 1.11 43.38
N THR A 13 8.79 1.07 43.90
CA THR A 13 9.46 -0.10 44.54
C THR A 13 9.27 -1.42 43.77
N THR A 14 10.33 -2.10 43.30
CA THR A 14 11.17 -3.02 44.12
C THR A 14 12.56 -3.31 43.52
N ALA A 15 13.57 -3.40 44.42
CA ALA A 15 14.84 -4.18 44.38
C ALA A 15 15.74 -4.08 43.12
N GLY A 16 17.03 -3.72 43.16
CA GLY A 16 18.03 -3.65 44.23
C GLY A 16 19.34 -4.20 43.67
N TYR A 17 20.37 -3.38 43.47
CA TYR A 17 21.76 -3.87 43.33
C TYR A 17 22.74 -2.85 43.89
N SER A 18 23.59 -3.36 44.77
CA SER A 18 24.56 -2.69 45.62
C SER A 18 25.81 -2.22 44.88
N ASN A 19 26.32 -1.06 45.32
CA ASN A 19 27.65 -0.51 45.05
C ASN A 19 28.79 -1.50 45.36
N LEU A 20 29.90 -1.41 44.61
CA LEU A 20 31.25 -1.50 45.18
C LEU A 20 32.25 -0.66 44.37
N ARG A 21 32.93 0.22 45.11
CA ARG A 21 33.88 1.25 44.69
C ARG A 21 35.24 0.66 44.30
N VAL A 22 35.95 1.30 43.37
CA VAL A 22 37.43 1.32 43.37
C VAL A 22 37.89 2.77 43.22
N SER A 23 38.60 3.25 44.24
CA SER A 23 39.20 4.59 44.30
C SER A 23 40.49 4.67 43.47
N ARG A 24 40.61 5.62 42.54
CA ARG A 24 41.91 6.03 41.97
C ARG A 24 42.38 7.32 42.63
N ARG A 25 43.60 7.30 43.19
CA ARG A 25 44.29 8.47 43.74
C ARG A 25 44.72 9.39 42.58
N LEU A 26 44.45 10.68 42.72
CA LEU A 26 44.93 11.73 41.82
C LEU A 26 46.41 12.00 42.11
N PHE A 27 47.27 11.78 41.13
CA PHE A 27 48.62 12.37 41.09
C PHE A 27 48.63 13.48 40.04
N LYS A 28 49.24 14.60 40.40
CA LYS A 28 49.14 15.90 39.75
C LYS A 28 50.49 16.22 39.12
N SER A 29 50.66 15.92 37.83
CA SER A 29 51.65 16.61 36.99
C SER A 29 51.25 16.49 35.52
N ASP A 30 51.53 17.58 34.81
CA ASP A 30 51.75 17.68 33.36
C ASP A 30 50.55 18.13 32.50
N MET A 31 50.66 19.40 32.12
CA MET A 31 49.84 20.20 31.22
C MET A 31 49.91 19.71 29.75
N PRO A 32 49.08 20.25 28.83
CA PRO A 32 48.53 19.51 27.70
C PRO A 32 49.50 19.40 26.53
N TYR A 33 49.72 18.17 26.05
CA TYR A 33 50.37 17.90 24.78
C TYR A 33 49.32 17.40 23.79
N ASN A 34 48.98 18.28 22.84
CA ASN A 34 48.35 18.06 21.54
C ASN A 34 47.52 16.76 21.35
N MET A 35 46.21 16.82 21.67
CA MET A 35 45.26 15.69 21.50
C MET A 35 44.86 15.39 20.05
N ASP A 36 45.31 16.19 19.07
CA ASP A 36 44.86 16.02 17.68
C ASP A 36 45.58 14.87 16.94
N MET A 37 46.54 14.18 17.57
CA MET A 37 47.21 13.00 16.99
C MET A 37 46.91 11.66 17.68
N ALA A 38 46.06 11.64 18.72
CA ALA A 38 45.64 10.40 19.37
C ALA A 38 44.40 9.73 18.72
N ASN A 39 43.85 10.31 17.65
CA ASN A 39 42.65 9.80 16.97
C ASN A 39 42.92 8.82 15.80
N THR A 40 44.17 8.52 15.47
CA THR A 40 44.51 7.53 14.43
C THR A 40 44.53 6.07 14.93
N ALA A 41 44.49 5.83 16.24
CA ALA A 41 44.42 4.48 16.83
C ALA A 41 42.99 4.00 17.15
N HIS A 42 41.98 4.88 17.07
CA HIS A 42 40.56 4.56 17.34
C HIS A 42 39.76 4.10 16.12
N GLY A 43 40.39 3.98 14.94
CA GLY A 43 39.72 3.43 13.74
C GLY A 43 39.23 1.99 13.93
N SER A 44 39.96 1.19 14.73
CA SER A 44 39.58 -0.20 15.01
C SER A 44 38.45 -0.35 16.05
N THR A 45 38.28 0.63 16.93
CA THR A 45 37.19 0.64 17.92
C THR A 45 35.89 1.08 17.29
N HIS A 46 35.89 2.11 16.43
CA HIS A 46 34.68 2.52 15.71
C HIS A 46 34.14 1.45 14.75
N LEU A 47 35.03 0.74 14.03
CA LEU A 47 34.62 -0.37 13.16
C LEU A 47 34.07 -1.56 13.96
N ARG A 48 34.62 -1.83 15.15
CA ARG A 48 34.10 -2.85 16.06
C ARG A 48 32.75 -2.44 16.66
N ASP A 49 32.64 -1.21 17.13
CA ASP A 49 31.40 -0.70 17.73
C ASP A 49 30.28 -0.63 16.69
N ALA A 50 30.58 -0.24 15.46
CA ALA A 50 29.64 -0.26 14.34
C ALA A 50 29.22 -1.70 13.96
N ALA A 51 30.16 -2.66 13.93
CA ALA A 51 29.84 -4.06 13.67
C ALA A 51 29.06 -4.72 14.82
N ILE A 52 29.33 -4.31 16.07
CA ILE A 52 28.57 -4.75 17.25
C ILE A 52 27.17 -4.12 17.23
N GLN A 53 27.03 -2.86 16.79
CA GLN A 53 25.74 -2.21 16.61
C GLN A 53 24.92 -2.84 15.49
N SER A 54 25.51 -3.10 14.32
CA SER A 54 24.80 -3.78 13.23
C SER A 54 24.40 -5.21 13.61
N ALA A 55 25.29 -5.95 14.29
CA ALA A 55 24.96 -7.28 14.81
C ALA A 55 23.90 -7.22 15.92
N ALA A 56 23.92 -6.19 16.78
CA ALA A 56 22.89 -5.99 17.79
C ALA A 56 21.55 -5.60 17.15
N GLU A 57 21.54 -4.82 16.07
CA GLU A 57 20.34 -4.50 15.29
C GLU A 57 19.80 -5.73 14.55
N GLU A 58 20.65 -6.58 13.99
CA GLU A 58 20.26 -7.85 13.36
C GLU A 58 19.70 -8.85 14.39
N VAL A 59 20.35 -8.98 15.55
CA VAL A 59 19.88 -9.84 16.65
C VAL A 59 18.59 -9.28 17.25
N ALA A 60 18.47 -7.96 17.39
CA ALA A 60 17.24 -7.32 17.83
C ALA A 60 16.12 -7.56 16.80
N ALA A 61 16.37 -7.35 15.50
CA ALA A 61 15.42 -7.64 14.43
C ALA A 61 14.97 -9.12 14.43
N GLY A 62 15.90 -10.05 14.69
CA GLY A 62 15.58 -11.47 14.86
C GLY A 62 14.73 -11.76 16.09
N GLN A 63 15.02 -11.13 17.24
CA GLN A 63 14.26 -11.33 18.48
C GLN A 63 12.87 -10.66 18.46
N TYR A 64 12.68 -9.57 17.71
CA TYR A 64 11.37 -8.92 17.53
C TYR A 64 10.41 -9.73 16.63
N ALA A 65 10.90 -10.71 15.89
CA ALA A 65 10.04 -11.59 15.08
C ALA A 65 9.35 -12.69 15.92
N GLU A 66 9.98 -13.13 17.02
CA GLU A 66 9.54 -14.34 17.74
C GLU A 66 8.52 -14.08 18.87
N ASN A 67 8.37 -12.84 19.36
CA ASN A 67 7.53 -12.51 20.52
C ASN A 67 6.58 -11.31 20.30
N LYS A 68 5.93 -11.21 19.14
CA LYS A 68 4.86 -10.21 18.96
C LYS A 68 3.63 -10.59 19.80
N PRO A 69 2.98 -9.63 20.49
CA PRO A 69 1.81 -9.91 21.33
C PRO A 69 0.67 -10.45 20.45
N ARG A 70 0.29 -11.71 20.63
CA ARG A 70 -0.83 -12.31 19.89
C ARG A 70 -2.15 -11.96 20.55
N ALA A 71 -3.09 -11.47 19.75
CA ALA A 71 -4.46 -11.26 20.17
C ALA A 71 -5.41 -12.13 19.35
N ILE A 72 -6.64 -12.27 19.83
CA ILE A 72 -7.69 -13.04 19.13
C ILE A 72 -8.70 -12.06 18.55
N MET A 73 -9.04 -12.24 17.29
CA MET A 73 -10.23 -11.67 16.66
C MET A 73 -11.20 -12.78 16.24
N PHE A 74 -12.42 -12.43 15.85
CA PHE A 74 -13.42 -13.38 15.38
C PHE A 74 -13.83 -13.09 13.94
N VAL A 75 -13.61 -14.05 13.04
CA VAL A 75 -14.08 -13.96 11.65
C VAL A 75 -15.17 -15.00 11.45
N ASN A 76 -16.39 -14.58 11.14
CA ASN A 76 -17.56 -15.47 11.01
C ASN A 76 -17.71 -16.41 12.22
N LYS A 77 -17.51 -15.88 13.43
CA LYS A 77 -17.51 -16.61 14.72
C LYS A 77 -16.36 -17.61 14.92
N ARG A 78 -15.37 -17.65 14.04
CA ARG A 78 -14.15 -18.44 14.21
C ARG A 78 -13.06 -17.57 14.83
N PRO A 79 -12.37 -18.03 15.90
CA PRO A 79 -11.25 -17.30 16.48
C PRO A 79 -10.04 -17.35 15.54
N VAL A 80 -9.39 -16.21 15.34
CA VAL A 80 -8.20 -16.05 14.49
C VAL A 80 -7.13 -15.30 15.29
N GLU A 81 -5.90 -15.81 15.25
CA GLU A 81 -4.75 -15.14 15.87
C GLU A 81 -4.30 -13.97 15.00
N ILE A 82 -4.03 -12.83 15.63
CA ILE A 82 -3.61 -11.60 14.98
C ILE A 82 -2.46 -10.94 15.70
N ILE A 83 -1.68 -10.18 14.94
CA ILE A 83 -0.71 -9.23 15.46
C ILE A 83 -1.42 -7.86 15.50
N PRO A 84 -1.83 -7.36 16.68
CA PRO A 84 -2.58 -6.13 16.80
C PRO A 84 -1.73 -4.95 16.30
N GLN A 85 -2.41 -3.94 15.72
CA GLN A 85 -1.82 -2.66 15.28
C GLN A 85 -0.85 -2.72 14.09
N GLU A 86 -0.43 -3.90 13.64
CA GLU A 86 0.48 -4.05 12.50
C GLU A 86 -0.21 -4.66 11.27
N GLU A 87 -1.11 -5.62 11.46
CA GLU A 87 -1.74 -6.33 10.35
C GLU A 87 -2.98 -5.58 9.81
N ASN A 88 -3.13 -5.55 8.49
CA ASN A 88 -4.37 -5.11 7.85
C ASN A 88 -5.43 -6.20 7.94
N LEU A 89 -6.68 -5.79 8.09
CA LEU A 89 -7.78 -6.75 8.16
C LEU A 89 -7.88 -7.62 6.90
N LEU A 90 -7.68 -7.04 5.72
CA LEU A 90 -7.70 -7.78 4.46
C LEU A 90 -6.64 -8.90 4.41
N GLU A 91 -5.44 -8.65 4.91
CA GLU A 91 -4.34 -9.62 4.92
C GLU A 91 -4.65 -10.79 5.87
N VAL A 92 -5.22 -10.49 7.04
CA VAL A 92 -5.68 -11.51 7.99
C VAL A 92 -6.76 -12.40 7.36
N LEU A 93 -7.74 -11.80 6.67
CA LEU A 93 -8.80 -12.56 6.00
C LEU A 93 -8.23 -13.49 4.90
N GLU A 94 -7.23 -13.01 4.15
CA GLU A 94 -6.58 -13.80 3.09
C GLU A 94 -5.73 -14.94 3.65
N ARG A 95 -5.04 -14.71 4.78
CA ARG A 95 -4.32 -15.78 5.51
C ARG A 95 -5.24 -16.90 5.95
N GLU A 96 -6.46 -16.57 6.37
CA GLU A 96 -7.49 -17.53 6.76
C GLU A 96 -8.24 -18.17 5.56
N GLY A 97 -7.80 -17.86 4.33
CA GLY A 97 -8.39 -18.41 3.10
C GLY A 97 -9.73 -17.78 2.72
N ILE A 98 -10.14 -16.68 3.37
CA ILE A 98 -11.39 -15.97 3.06
C ILE A 98 -11.07 -14.90 2.02
N ARG A 99 -11.40 -15.18 0.76
CA ARG A 99 -11.17 -14.23 -0.33
C ARG A 99 -12.18 -13.09 -0.31
N VAL A 100 -11.68 -11.88 -0.13
CA VAL A 100 -12.47 -10.64 -0.23
C VAL A 100 -12.11 -9.94 -1.54
N PRO A 101 -13.09 -9.47 -2.34
CA PRO A 101 -12.81 -8.83 -3.61
C PRO A 101 -12.10 -7.47 -3.41
N LYS A 102 -11.10 -7.19 -4.26
CA LYS A 102 -10.23 -6.02 -4.14
C LYS A 102 -9.76 -5.54 -5.52
N PHE A 103 -9.70 -4.23 -5.72
CA PHE A 103 -9.18 -3.62 -6.96
C PHE A 103 -8.02 -2.66 -6.75
N CYS A 104 -8.03 -1.82 -5.70
CA CYS A 104 -6.95 -0.86 -5.49
C CYS A 104 -5.84 -1.43 -4.60
N TYR A 105 -6.17 -2.32 -3.66
CA TYR A 105 -5.19 -2.86 -2.73
C TYR A 105 -4.21 -3.79 -3.45
N HIS A 106 -2.93 -3.65 -3.14
CA HIS A 106 -1.83 -4.51 -3.55
C HIS A 106 -0.81 -4.53 -2.41
N PRO A 107 -0.25 -5.70 -2.02
CA PRO A 107 0.60 -5.80 -0.82
C PRO A 107 1.91 -5.00 -0.92
N LEU A 108 2.42 -4.76 -2.14
CA LEU A 108 3.64 -3.96 -2.36
C LEU A 108 3.39 -2.45 -2.41
N LEU A 109 2.13 -2.01 -2.40
CA LEU A 109 1.78 -0.59 -2.53
C LEU A 109 1.16 -0.08 -1.24
N SER A 110 1.16 1.24 -1.04
CA SER A 110 0.41 1.87 0.04
C SER A 110 -1.09 1.53 0.02
N VAL A 111 -1.80 1.79 1.11
CA VAL A 111 -3.25 1.57 1.17
C VAL A 111 -3.99 2.82 0.70
N ALA A 112 -4.80 2.70 -0.37
CA ALA A 112 -5.59 3.80 -0.92
C ALA A 112 -7.06 3.82 -0.44
N GLY A 113 -7.80 2.72 -0.61
CA GLY A 113 -9.22 2.64 -0.24
C GLY A 113 -10.21 3.26 -1.24
N ASN A 114 -9.80 3.46 -2.50
CA ASN A 114 -10.64 4.10 -3.55
C ASN A 114 -11.80 3.22 -4.02
N CYS A 115 -11.56 1.92 -4.24
CA CYS A 115 -12.53 1.04 -4.90
C CYS A 115 -13.68 0.55 -4.00
N ARG A 116 -13.53 0.66 -2.67
CA ARG A 116 -14.49 0.20 -1.64
C ARG A 116 -15.01 -1.24 -1.78
N MET A 117 -14.37 -2.08 -2.59
CA MET A 117 -14.86 -3.44 -2.86
C MET A 117 -14.63 -4.41 -1.69
N CYS A 118 -13.62 -4.15 -0.87
CA CYS A 118 -13.27 -4.95 0.30
C CYS A 118 -14.10 -4.62 1.55
N MET A 119 -15.34 -4.17 1.37
CA MET A 119 -16.25 -3.91 2.49
C MET A 119 -16.62 -5.22 3.22
N VAL A 120 -16.62 -5.14 4.55
CA VAL A 120 -17.02 -6.20 5.49
C VAL A 120 -17.83 -5.60 6.63
N GLN A 121 -18.67 -6.39 7.27
CA GLN A 121 -19.52 -5.92 8.38
C GLN A 121 -18.86 -6.22 9.73
N VAL A 122 -18.93 -5.27 10.66
CA VAL A 122 -18.54 -5.50 12.06
C VAL A 122 -19.74 -6.09 12.82
N ASP A 123 -19.54 -7.24 13.46
CA ASP A 123 -20.58 -7.93 14.22
C ASP A 123 -21.15 -7.02 15.34
N GLY A 124 -22.46 -7.13 15.58
CA GLY A 124 -23.18 -6.28 16.51
C GLY A 124 -23.49 -4.85 16.03
N THR A 125 -23.02 -4.43 14.85
CA THR A 125 -23.37 -3.14 14.24
C THR A 125 -23.87 -3.28 12.81
N GLN A 126 -24.58 -2.28 12.31
CA GLN A 126 -25.00 -2.20 10.90
C GLN A 126 -23.96 -1.45 10.03
N ASN A 127 -22.77 -1.19 10.58
CA ASN A 127 -21.73 -0.42 9.90
C ASN A 127 -20.85 -1.36 9.07
N LEU A 128 -20.57 -0.94 7.83
CA LEU A 128 -19.58 -1.56 6.97
C LEU A 128 -18.24 -0.85 7.12
N VAL A 129 -17.17 -1.62 7.20
CA VAL A 129 -15.79 -1.13 7.27
C VAL A 129 -15.01 -1.64 6.06
N VAL A 130 -13.98 -0.87 5.67
CA VAL A 130 -13.14 -1.19 4.51
C VAL A 130 -11.95 -2.03 5.00
N ALA A 131 -11.89 -3.31 4.60
CA ALA A 131 -10.90 -4.23 5.13
C ALA A 131 -9.44 -3.86 4.80
N CYS A 132 -9.19 -3.16 3.68
CA CYS A 132 -7.81 -2.82 3.31
C CYS A 132 -7.20 -1.71 4.18
N SER A 133 -8.01 -0.80 4.74
CA SER A 133 -7.54 0.33 5.55
C SER A 133 -7.76 0.15 7.05
N THR A 134 -8.60 -0.80 7.44
CA THR A 134 -8.88 -1.07 8.85
C THR A 134 -7.80 -1.96 9.44
N VAL A 135 -7.11 -1.41 10.43
CA VAL A 135 -6.14 -2.15 11.25
C VAL A 135 -6.89 -3.07 12.21
N VAL A 136 -6.34 -4.26 12.43
CA VAL A 136 -6.97 -5.28 13.27
C VAL A 136 -6.86 -4.95 14.75
N LEU A 137 -7.98 -5.11 15.48
CA LEU A 137 -8.08 -4.85 16.91
C LEU A 137 -8.41 -6.13 17.68
N PRO A 138 -7.90 -6.29 18.92
CA PRO A 138 -8.22 -7.43 19.77
C PRO A 138 -9.73 -7.47 20.08
N GLY A 139 -10.34 -8.65 19.95
CA GLY A 139 -11.77 -8.86 20.20
C GLY A 139 -12.69 -8.33 19.11
N MET A 140 -12.16 -7.79 18.01
CA MET A 140 -12.97 -7.39 16.85
C MET A 140 -13.65 -8.63 16.25
N SER A 141 -14.94 -8.50 15.93
CA SER A 141 -15.69 -9.56 15.25
C SER A 141 -16.24 -9.07 13.92
N ILE A 142 -16.01 -9.84 12.86
CA ILE A 142 -16.30 -9.47 11.48
C ILE A 142 -17.11 -10.56 10.80
N ILE A 143 -18.09 -10.12 10.02
CA ILE A 143 -18.92 -10.96 9.17
C ILE A 143 -18.60 -10.59 7.72
N THR A 144 -18.12 -11.56 6.95
CA THR A 144 -17.70 -11.35 5.56
C THR A 144 -18.81 -11.58 4.54
N ASP A 145 -19.87 -12.28 4.96
CA ASP A 145 -20.99 -12.69 4.09
C ASP A 145 -22.34 -12.40 4.74
N SER A 146 -22.67 -11.10 4.85
CA SER A 146 -23.98 -10.64 5.29
C SER A 146 -24.75 -10.03 4.13
N ARG A 147 -26.07 -9.89 4.29
CA ARG A 147 -26.91 -9.19 3.31
C ARG A 147 -26.40 -7.78 3.02
N LEU A 148 -26.03 -7.02 4.06
CA LEU A 148 -25.49 -5.66 3.90
C LEU A 148 -24.18 -5.66 3.10
N VAL A 149 -23.30 -6.64 3.32
CA VAL A 149 -22.03 -6.75 2.58
C VAL A 149 -22.28 -7.10 1.11
N ARG A 150 -23.22 -8.01 0.83
CA ARG A 150 -23.59 -8.37 -0.55
C ARG A 150 -24.17 -7.17 -1.29
N ASP A 151 -25.17 -6.51 -0.71
CA ASP A 151 -25.82 -5.33 -1.30
C ASP A 151 -24.78 -4.22 -1.59
N ALA A 152 -23.82 -4.02 -0.69
CA ALA A 152 -22.76 -3.02 -0.86
C ALA A 152 -21.75 -3.40 -1.96
N ARG A 153 -21.39 -4.69 -2.10
CA ARG A 153 -20.51 -5.18 -3.18
C ARG A 153 -21.20 -5.11 -4.54
N GLU A 154 -22.46 -5.54 -4.62
CA GLU A 154 -23.27 -5.44 -5.84
C GLU A 154 -23.40 -3.97 -6.29
N GLY A 155 -23.71 -3.06 -5.36
CA GLY A 155 -23.80 -1.63 -5.66
C GLY A 155 -22.48 -1.03 -6.15
N ASN A 156 -21.35 -1.41 -5.55
CA ASN A 156 -20.04 -0.94 -6.01
C ASN A 156 -19.68 -1.44 -7.41
N VAL A 157 -19.92 -2.72 -7.70
CA VAL A 157 -19.68 -3.28 -9.04
C VAL A 157 -20.50 -2.52 -10.06
N GLU A 158 -21.76 -2.25 -9.75
CA GLU A 158 -22.61 -1.49 -10.65
C GLU A 158 -22.09 -0.07 -10.87
N LEU A 159 -21.66 0.63 -9.82
CA LEU A 159 -21.07 1.98 -9.94
C LEU A 159 -19.81 1.99 -10.83
N ILE A 160 -18.99 0.95 -10.75
CA ILE A 160 -17.81 0.80 -11.62
C ILE A 160 -18.24 0.57 -13.07
N LEU A 161 -19.25 -0.26 -13.30
CA LEU A 161 -19.75 -0.62 -14.64
C LEU A 161 -20.57 0.49 -15.32
N ILE A 162 -21.03 1.51 -14.59
CA ILE A 162 -21.73 2.67 -15.18
C ILE A 162 -20.88 3.29 -16.29
N ASN A 163 -19.63 3.64 -15.98
CA ASN A 163 -18.73 4.30 -16.92
C ASN A 163 -17.80 3.34 -17.69
N HIS A 164 -17.68 2.07 -17.27
CA HIS A 164 -16.83 1.11 -17.97
C HIS A 164 -17.46 0.66 -19.32
N PRO A 165 -16.73 0.69 -20.45
CA PRO A 165 -17.23 0.30 -21.76
C PRO A 165 -17.39 -1.23 -21.87
N ASN A 166 -18.22 -1.67 -22.84
CA ASN A 166 -18.44 -3.09 -23.12
C ASN A 166 -17.37 -3.66 -24.07
N ASP A 167 -16.11 -3.40 -23.77
CA ASP A 167 -14.96 -3.70 -24.64
C ASP A 167 -14.38 -5.11 -24.46
N CYS A 168 -15.01 -5.96 -23.66
CA CYS A 168 -14.48 -7.30 -23.36
C CYS A 168 -14.05 -8.11 -24.60
N PRO A 169 -14.74 -8.08 -25.76
CA PRO A 169 -14.31 -8.83 -26.95
C PRO A 169 -13.00 -8.31 -27.59
N ILE A 170 -12.69 -7.03 -27.41
CA ILE A 170 -11.51 -6.36 -27.98
C ILE A 170 -10.42 -6.09 -26.94
N CYS A 171 -10.70 -6.39 -25.67
CA CYS A 171 -9.80 -6.15 -24.56
C CYS A 171 -8.80 -7.31 -24.44
N GLU A 172 -7.51 -7.01 -24.48
CA GLU A 172 -6.45 -8.02 -24.39
C GLU A 172 -6.42 -8.74 -23.04
N GLN A 173 -6.82 -8.05 -21.97
CA GLN A 173 -6.88 -8.63 -20.64
C GLN A 173 -8.20 -9.39 -20.37
N ALA A 174 -9.07 -9.59 -21.36
CA ALA A 174 -10.39 -10.18 -21.14
C ALA A 174 -10.35 -11.55 -20.45
N THR A 175 -9.33 -12.38 -20.66
CA THR A 175 -9.26 -13.70 -20.02
C THR A 175 -8.73 -13.66 -18.58
N ASN A 176 -8.06 -12.58 -18.17
CA ASN A 176 -7.41 -12.43 -16.87
C ASN A 176 -7.87 -11.16 -16.12
N CYS A 177 -9.05 -10.62 -16.47
CA CYS A 177 -9.53 -9.36 -15.92
C CYS A 177 -10.13 -9.55 -14.52
N ASP A 178 -9.57 -8.88 -13.51
CA ASP A 178 -10.11 -8.88 -12.14
C ASP A 178 -11.53 -8.33 -12.12
N LEU A 179 -11.82 -7.27 -12.88
CA LEU A 179 -13.14 -6.65 -12.93
C LEU A 179 -14.20 -7.61 -13.45
N GLN A 180 -13.87 -8.40 -14.48
CA GLN A 180 -14.79 -9.39 -15.01
C GLN A 180 -15.03 -10.51 -14.00
N ASN A 181 -13.96 -11.04 -13.39
CA ASN A 181 -14.05 -12.08 -12.37
C ASN A 181 -14.90 -11.64 -11.17
N VAL A 182 -14.68 -10.42 -10.69
CA VAL A 182 -15.43 -9.86 -9.57
C VAL A 182 -16.89 -9.61 -9.96
N THR A 183 -17.16 -9.12 -11.17
CA THR A 183 -18.52 -8.91 -11.68
C THR A 183 -19.29 -10.21 -11.82
N MET A 184 -18.64 -11.28 -12.30
CA MET A 184 -19.28 -12.60 -12.41
C MET A 184 -19.63 -13.19 -11.03
N ASN A 185 -18.84 -12.91 -10.00
CA ASN A 185 -19.03 -13.47 -8.66
C ASN A 185 -19.95 -12.62 -7.75
N TYR A 186 -19.90 -11.29 -7.88
CA TYR A 186 -20.56 -10.35 -6.97
C TYR A 186 -21.44 -9.30 -7.69
N GLY A 187 -21.52 -9.32 -9.01
CA GLY A 187 -22.29 -8.35 -9.79
C GLY A 187 -23.74 -8.75 -9.99
N THR A 188 -24.56 -7.77 -10.36
CA THR A 188 -25.95 -8.00 -10.80
C THR A 188 -25.97 -8.48 -12.24
N SER A 189 -26.91 -9.36 -12.60
CA SER A 189 -27.04 -9.92 -13.95
C SER A 189 -27.50 -8.92 -15.02
N ILE A 190 -28.25 -7.89 -14.63
CA ILE A 190 -28.85 -6.92 -15.55
C ILE A 190 -28.40 -5.51 -15.14
N PRO A 191 -27.74 -4.75 -16.03
CA PRO A 191 -27.38 -3.36 -15.74
C PRO A 191 -28.65 -2.49 -15.68
N ARG A 192 -28.73 -1.62 -14.67
CA ARG A 192 -29.82 -0.63 -14.55
C ARG A 192 -29.54 0.66 -15.32
N TYR A 193 -28.26 0.98 -15.51
CA TYR A 193 -27.81 2.16 -16.25
C TYR A 193 -27.98 1.97 -17.76
N ARG A 194 -28.57 2.97 -18.42
CA ARG A 194 -28.91 2.95 -19.86
C ARG A 194 -28.48 4.20 -20.62
N ASP A 195 -27.92 5.19 -19.93
CA ASP A 195 -27.50 6.44 -20.55
C ASP A 195 -26.11 6.29 -21.18
N ASP A 196 -25.68 7.33 -21.89
CA ASP A 196 -24.39 7.37 -22.55
C ASP A 196 -23.24 7.37 -21.54
N LYS A 197 -22.27 6.49 -21.78
CA LYS A 197 -21.07 6.36 -20.96
C LYS A 197 -20.10 7.51 -21.23
N LYS A 198 -19.26 7.84 -20.25
CA LYS A 198 -18.15 8.76 -20.43
C LYS A 198 -17.22 8.23 -21.54
N ALA A 199 -16.80 9.12 -22.43
CA ALA A 199 -15.72 8.91 -23.36
C ALA A 199 -14.55 9.84 -22.99
N VAL A 200 -13.35 9.29 -22.98
CA VAL A 200 -12.07 9.95 -22.73
C VAL A 200 -11.15 9.61 -23.90
N GLU A 201 -10.29 10.53 -24.28
CA GLU A 201 -9.27 10.30 -25.30
C GLU A 201 -8.19 9.35 -24.76
N ASP A 202 -7.78 8.43 -25.62
CA ASP A 202 -6.69 7.50 -25.32
C ASP A 202 -5.36 8.19 -25.62
N PHE A 203 -4.30 7.82 -24.89
CA PHE A 203 -2.97 8.37 -25.10
C PHE A 203 -1.90 7.27 -24.97
N TYR A 204 -0.71 7.57 -25.49
CA TYR A 204 0.46 6.70 -25.36
C TYR A 204 1.32 7.21 -24.21
N PHE A 205 1.64 6.31 -23.27
CA PHE A 205 2.55 6.65 -22.17
C PHE A 205 4.01 6.52 -22.60
N ASP A 206 4.26 5.59 -23.51
CA ASP A 206 5.54 5.20 -24.07
C ASP A 206 5.26 4.54 -25.44
N PRO A 207 6.20 4.50 -26.40
CA PRO A 207 5.97 3.86 -27.70
C PRO A 207 5.50 2.40 -27.58
N GLN A 208 5.80 1.73 -26.47
CA GLN A 208 5.39 0.34 -26.23
C GLN A 208 4.11 0.20 -25.38
N THR A 209 3.67 1.25 -24.69
CA THR A 209 2.59 1.16 -23.70
C THR A 209 1.43 2.06 -24.08
N ARG A 210 0.31 1.43 -24.47
CA ARG A 210 -0.93 2.11 -24.81
C ARG A 210 -1.83 2.25 -23.57
N VAL A 211 -2.45 3.42 -23.41
CA VAL A 211 -3.37 3.71 -22.32
C VAL A 211 -4.77 3.97 -22.87
N VAL A 212 -5.67 3.01 -22.67
CA VAL A 212 -7.10 3.15 -23.00
C VAL A 212 -7.84 3.62 -21.75
N LEU A 213 -8.14 4.92 -21.68
CA LEU A 213 -8.67 5.53 -20.45
C LEU A 213 -10.14 5.22 -20.20
N ASN A 214 -10.89 4.93 -21.27
CA ASN A 214 -12.29 4.51 -21.15
C ASN A 214 -12.46 3.28 -20.26
N ARG A 215 -11.47 2.38 -20.24
CA ARG A 215 -11.50 1.15 -19.44
C ARG A 215 -11.06 1.35 -17.98
N CYS A 216 -10.51 2.51 -17.62
CA CYS A 216 -9.96 2.77 -16.30
C CYS A 216 -11.05 2.88 -15.23
N ILE A 217 -10.82 2.27 -14.06
CA ILE A 217 -11.73 2.31 -12.90
C ILE A 217 -11.23 3.21 -11.77
N HIS A 218 -10.24 4.06 -12.05
CA HIS A 218 -9.61 4.97 -11.07
C HIS A 218 -9.11 4.30 -9.78
N CYS A 219 -8.53 3.10 -9.90
CA CYS A 219 -7.95 2.38 -8.75
C CYS A 219 -6.65 2.98 -8.21
N THR A 220 -6.03 3.88 -8.99
CA THR A 220 -4.75 4.57 -8.72
C THR A 220 -3.57 3.63 -8.38
N ARG A 221 -3.61 2.37 -8.83
CA ARG A 221 -2.47 1.44 -8.66
C ARG A 221 -1.25 1.90 -9.47
N CYS A 222 -1.45 2.28 -10.74
CA CYS A 222 -0.39 2.77 -11.62
C CYS A 222 0.32 4.00 -11.05
N ILE A 223 -0.43 5.04 -10.65
CA ILE A 223 0.11 6.27 -10.06
C ILE A 223 0.94 5.96 -8.81
N ARG A 224 0.44 5.10 -7.91
CA ARG A 224 1.17 4.77 -6.67
C ARG A 224 2.41 3.95 -6.93
N PHE A 225 2.36 3.02 -7.88
CA PHE A 225 3.54 2.26 -8.25
C PHE A 225 4.64 3.15 -8.83
N LEU A 226 4.28 4.05 -9.74
CA LEU A 226 5.24 4.99 -10.32
C LEU A 226 5.85 5.90 -9.24
N ASN A 227 5.02 6.46 -8.35
CA ASN A 227 5.49 7.34 -7.28
C ASN A 227 6.33 6.63 -6.20
N GLU A 228 5.94 5.41 -5.81
CA GLU A 228 6.57 4.69 -4.67
C GLU A 228 7.78 3.87 -5.10
N HIS A 229 7.70 3.17 -6.25
CA HIS A 229 8.71 2.23 -6.71
C HIS A 229 9.58 2.78 -7.82
N ALA A 230 8.98 3.38 -8.86
CA ALA A 230 9.74 3.92 -9.99
C ALA A 230 10.34 5.32 -9.70
N GLN A 231 9.91 5.97 -8.62
CA GLN A 231 10.21 7.38 -8.29
C GLN A 231 9.94 8.34 -9.45
N ASP A 232 8.93 8.01 -10.25
CA ASP A 232 8.45 8.83 -11.35
C ASP A 232 7.07 9.40 -11.00
N PHE A 233 6.93 10.72 -11.14
CA PHE A 233 5.74 11.47 -10.79
C PHE A 233 4.98 11.98 -12.02
N ASN A 234 5.25 11.43 -13.20
CA ASN A 234 4.63 11.86 -14.46
C ASN A 234 3.13 11.55 -14.53
N LEU A 235 2.68 10.44 -13.94
CA LEU A 235 1.27 10.03 -13.99
C LEU A 235 0.47 10.56 -12.78
N GLY A 236 -0.59 11.30 -13.05
CA GLY A 236 -1.47 11.87 -12.03
C GLY A 236 -2.94 11.55 -12.25
N GLN A 237 -3.78 11.90 -11.26
CA GLN A 237 -5.23 11.94 -11.43
C GLN A 237 -5.64 13.42 -11.61
N ILE A 238 -6.05 13.76 -12.83
CA ILE A 238 -6.50 15.10 -13.20
C ILE A 238 -8.03 15.17 -13.05
N GLY A 239 -8.53 16.34 -12.66
CA GLY A 239 -9.96 16.57 -12.49
C GLY A 239 -10.51 16.03 -11.16
N ARG A 240 -11.83 16.01 -11.03
CA ARG A 240 -12.55 15.61 -9.81
C ARG A 240 -13.89 14.95 -10.15
N GLY A 241 -14.35 14.05 -9.29
CA GLY A 241 -15.63 13.36 -9.46
C GLY A 241 -15.62 12.39 -10.63
N GLY A 242 -16.77 12.19 -11.28
CA GLY A 242 -16.89 11.27 -12.42
C GLY A 242 -16.12 11.71 -13.68
N LEU A 243 -15.64 12.95 -13.73
CA LEU A 243 -14.82 13.48 -14.82
C LEU A 243 -13.32 13.36 -14.53
N SER A 244 -12.91 12.69 -13.45
CA SER A 244 -11.49 12.47 -13.22
C SER A 244 -10.87 11.58 -14.29
N GLU A 245 -9.62 11.82 -14.63
CA GLU A 245 -8.84 11.10 -15.65
C GLU A 245 -7.46 10.81 -15.10
N ILE A 246 -6.87 9.70 -15.53
CA ILE A 246 -5.48 9.38 -15.19
C ILE A 246 -4.65 9.75 -16.41
N SER A 247 -3.86 10.80 -16.32
CA SER A 247 -3.06 11.28 -17.45
C SER A 247 -1.79 11.98 -16.94
N THR A 248 -0.89 12.28 -17.87
CA THR A 248 0.25 13.17 -17.63
C THR A 248 -0.22 14.63 -17.69
N PHE A 249 0.43 15.52 -16.93
CA PHE A 249 0.03 16.94 -16.89
C PHE A 249 0.54 17.73 -18.11
N LEU A 250 1.70 17.35 -18.65
CA LEU A 250 2.19 17.79 -19.95
C LEU A 250 2.10 16.60 -20.90
N ASP A 251 1.71 16.84 -22.15
CA ASP A 251 1.69 15.85 -23.24
C ASP A 251 3.11 15.49 -23.74
N GLU A 252 4.13 15.72 -22.92
CA GLU A 252 5.50 15.34 -23.24
C GLU A 252 5.65 13.83 -23.04
N LEU A 253 5.72 13.12 -24.16
CA LEU A 253 5.93 11.67 -24.31
C LEU A 253 7.31 11.19 -23.78
N GLU A 254 7.94 11.94 -22.88
CA GLU A 254 9.27 11.64 -22.35
C GLU A 254 9.23 10.91 -21.01
N VAL A 255 8.34 9.91 -20.85
CA VAL A 255 8.51 8.94 -19.77
C VAL A 255 9.47 7.83 -20.22
N LYS A 256 10.75 8.19 -20.37
CA LYS A 256 11.87 7.27 -20.61
C LYS A 256 12.18 6.48 -19.34
N THR A 257 11.22 5.70 -18.83
CA THR A 257 11.48 4.84 -17.67
C THR A 257 11.50 3.38 -18.09
N ASP A 258 12.58 2.69 -17.73
CA ASP A 258 12.74 1.23 -17.90
C ASP A 258 11.74 0.41 -17.04
N HIS A 259 10.82 1.07 -16.34
CA HIS A 259 9.89 0.51 -15.35
C HIS A 259 8.43 0.46 -15.83
N ASN A 260 8.19 0.63 -17.13
CA ASN A 260 6.86 0.63 -17.74
C ASN A 260 6.23 -0.77 -17.79
N MET A 261 7.03 -1.81 -18.00
CA MET A 261 6.57 -3.21 -18.10
C MET A 261 5.78 -3.66 -16.84
N PRO A 262 6.27 -3.43 -15.61
CA PRO A 262 5.52 -3.71 -14.38
C PRO A 262 4.15 -3.01 -14.25
N VAL A 263 3.99 -1.80 -14.80
CA VAL A 263 2.75 -1.00 -14.64
C VAL A 263 1.58 -1.64 -15.34
N SER A 264 1.81 -2.19 -16.55
CA SER A 264 0.78 -2.90 -17.32
C SER A 264 0.22 -4.13 -16.59
N GLN A 265 1.08 -4.87 -15.89
CA GLN A 265 0.73 -6.09 -15.15
C GLN A 265 -0.01 -5.80 -13.83
N LEU A 266 0.19 -4.61 -13.27
CA LEU A 266 -0.42 -4.19 -12.01
C LEU A 266 -1.89 -3.77 -12.16
N CYS A 267 -2.27 -3.33 -13.37
CA CYS A 267 -3.60 -2.83 -13.64
C CYS A 267 -4.63 -3.98 -13.52
N PRO A 268 -5.70 -3.83 -12.71
CA PRO A 268 -6.73 -4.86 -12.58
C PRO A 268 -7.67 -4.95 -13.81
N VAL A 269 -7.51 -4.02 -14.75
CA VAL A 269 -8.34 -3.85 -15.95
C VAL A 269 -7.45 -3.57 -17.15
N GLY A 270 -7.94 -3.91 -18.36
CA GLY A 270 -7.20 -3.72 -19.61
C GLY A 270 -7.13 -2.27 -20.11
N SER A 271 -6.85 -1.34 -19.19
CA SER A 271 -6.62 0.08 -19.48
C SER A 271 -5.16 0.35 -19.81
N LEU A 272 -4.22 -0.39 -19.22
CA LEU A 272 -2.78 -0.27 -19.45
C LEU A 272 -2.28 -1.62 -19.95
N TYR A 273 -1.76 -1.67 -21.16
CA TYR A 273 -1.22 -2.89 -21.75
C TYR A 273 -0.13 -2.55 -22.78
N MET A 274 0.65 -3.56 -23.17
CA MET A 274 1.72 -3.39 -24.16
C MET A 274 1.13 -3.46 -25.56
N GLY A 275 1.36 -2.43 -26.37
CA GLY A 275 0.94 -2.42 -27.77
C GLY A 275 1.63 -3.51 -28.58
N ASP A 276 1.04 -3.85 -29.73
CA ASP A 276 1.62 -4.77 -30.68
C ASP A 276 2.94 -4.21 -31.25
N ALA A 277 3.93 -5.08 -31.47
CA ALA A 277 5.26 -4.66 -31.89
C ALA A 277 5.26 -3.87 -33.21
N ASP A 278 4.36 -4.20 -34.13
CA ASP A 278 4.22 -3.51 -35.42
C ASP A 278 3.68 -2.07 -35.23
N GLU A 279 2.64 -1.89 -34.41
CA GLU A 279 2.12 -0.56 -34.05
C GLU A 279 3.15 0.27 -33.30
N ASN A 280 3.89 -0.35 -32.37
CA ASN A 280 4.93 0.33 -31.59
C ASN A 280 6.07 0.83 -32.49
N ASN A 281 6.41 0.11 -33.56
CA ASN A 281 7.44 0.52 -34.53
C ASN A 281 6.97 1.70 -35.39
N GLU A 282 5.69 1.73 -35.78
CA GLU A 282 5.11 2.86 -36.52
C GLU A 282 5.08 4.12 -35.65
N ILE A 283 4.64 4.01 -34.39
CA ILE A 283 4.62 5.12 -33.44
C ILE A 283 6.04 5.61 -33.12
N ALA A 284 7.00 4.69 -32.97
CA ALA A 284 8.40 5.06 -32.77
C ALA A 284 8.95 5.86 -33.96
N GLN A 285 8.58 5.51 -35.19
CA GLN A 285 8.95 6.27 -36.39
C GLN A 285 8.29 7.66 -36.39
N GLU A 286 7.00 7.77 -36.08
CA GLU A 286 6.31 9.07 -35.98
C GLU A 286 6.94 9.98 -34.92
N LEU A 287 7.44 9.41 -33.82
CA LEU A 287 8.12 10.16 -32.76
C LEU A 287 9.56 10.54 -33.10
N GLU A 288 10.25 9.75 -33.92
CA GLU A 288 11.57 10.12 -34.45
C GLU A 288 11.47 11.24 -35.50
N GLU A 289 10.33 11.38 -36.17
CA GLU A 289 10.06 12.40 -37.19
C GLU A 289 9.54 13.75 -36.63
N ALA A 290 9.03 13.78 -35.40
CA ALA A 290 8.44 14.95 -34.72
C ALA A 290 9.45 15.76 -33.89
#